data_AF-X1W2V0-F1
#
_entry.id   AF-X1W2V0-F1
#
_cell.length_a   1.000
_cell.length_b   1.000
_cell.length_c   1.000
_cell.angle_alpha   90.00
_cell.angle_beta   90.00
_cell.angle_gamma   90.00
#
_symmetry.space_group_name_H-M   'P 1'
#
loop_
_entity.id
_entity.type
_entity.pdbx_description
1 polymer ?
#
loop_
_entity_poly.entity_id
_entity_poly.type
_entity_poly.pdbx_seq_one_letter_code
_entity_poly.pdbx_strand_id
1 'polypeptide(L)'
;MVHDPPVIQTDESHNVDMNTYSMGYNPVTNSAYAEQVRESAVGWLKAWKLNFGEAAVIRTSDRWDNMVTHLGYTSHRVSWNVQETLSKAITTDKDIIDASAERLREAEVIPDNQLSAKQLAHLELARAIVDKVALLMTGRKVRAVHASIIPPASDRVRTAGMYSRATEEIFIDLGQLERGRQTVDTVIHELAHHTSGAEDLEERHSSHMTR
;
A
#
# COMPACT_ATOMS: atom_id res chain seq x y z
N MET A 1 -34.69 -6.51 -17.93
CA MET A 1 -33.97 -7.52 -18.74
C MET A 1 -34.57 -8.88 -18.41
N VAL A 2 -34.89 -9.69 -19.41
CA VAL A 2 -35.42 -11.05 -19.23
C VAL A 2 -34.26 -12.02 -19.39
N HIS A 3 -33.99 -12.85 -18.39
CA HIS A 3 -33.00 -13.92 -18.47
C HIS A 3 -33.58 -15.11 -19.23
N ASP A 4 -32.78 -15.76 -20.08
CA ASP A 4 -33.14 -16.98 -20.80
C ASP A 4 -32.08 -18.07 -20.51
N PRO A 5 -32.43 -19.18 -19.83
CA PRO A 5 -33.77 -19.52 -19.34
C PRO A 5 -34.22 -18.67 -18.13
N PRO A 6 -35.54 -18.52 -17.91
CA PRO A 6 -36.07 -17.75 -16.79
C PRO A 6 -35.73 -18.42 -15.46
N VAL A 7 -34.94 -17.71 -14.64
CA VAL A 7 -34.56 -18.17 -13.30
C VAL A 7 -35.66 -17.78 -12.31
N ILE A 8 -36.18 -18.75 -11.57
CA ILE A 8 -37.09 -18.51 -10.45
C ILE A 8 -36.29 -17.74 -9.38
N GLN A 9 -36.75 -16.54 -9.02
CA GLN A 9 -36.10 -15.72 -8.00
C GLN A 9 -36.26 -16.38 -6.62
N THR A 10 -35.22 -17.07 -6.16
CA THR A 10 -35.07 -17.59 -4.78
C THR A 10 -34.28 -16.59 -3.92
N ASP A 11 -34.08 -16.81 -2.62
CA ASP A 11 -33.17 -15.99 -1.81
C ASP A 11 -31.73 -15.95 -2.38
N GLU A 12 -31.35 -16.93 -3.22
CA GLU A 12 -30.09 -16.92 -3.97
C GLU A 12 -30.09 -15.91 -5.14
N SER A 13 -31.25 -15.45 -5.60
CA SER A 13 -31.37 -14.35 -6.60
C SER A 13 -31.03 -12.97 -6.03
N HIS A 14 -30.80 -12.86 -4.71
CA HIS A 14 -30.21 -11.69 -4.07
C HIS A 14 -28.67 -11.66 -4.14
N ASN A 15 -28.03 -12.74 -4.60
CA ASN A 15 -26.61 -12.74 -4.86
C ASN A 15 -26.37 -12.20 -6.27
N VAL A 16 -26.01 -10.92 -6.36
CA VAL A 16 -25.48 -10.34 -7.60
C VAL A 16 -24.25 -11.17 -8.00
N ASP A 17 -24.32 -11.79 -9.17
CA ASP A 17 -23.24 -12.55 -9.77
C ASP A 17 -22.87 -11.90 -11.10
N MET A 18 -21.65 -11.35 -11.16
CA MET A 18 -21.14 -10.64 -12.32
C MET A 18 -20.11 -11.46 -13.09
N ASN A 19 -20.05 -12.77 -12.91
CA ASN A 19 -19.16 -13.60 -13.72
C ASN A 19 -19.63 -13.64 -15.20
N THR A 20 -18.72 -13.98 -16.12
CA THR A 20 -19.00 -14.00 -17.56
C THR A 20 -20.17 -14.92 -17.94
N TYR A 21 -20.34 -16.05 -17.26
CA TYR A 21 -21.42 -17.00 -17.52
C TYR A 21 -22.78 -16.45 -17.07
N SER A 22 -22.84 -15.83 -15.89
CA SER A 22 -24.05 -15.24 -15.31
C SER A 22 -24.48 -13.95 -16.02
N MET A 23 -23.52 -13.14 -16.48
CA MET A 23 -23.82 -11.91 -17.23
C MET A 23 -24.12 -12.16 -18.71
N GLY A 24 -23.51 -13.18 -19.32
CA GLY A 24 -23.66 -13.50 -20.74
C GLY A 24 -22.95 -12.52 -21.68
N TYR A 25 -23.43 -12.47 -22.93
CA TYR A 25 -22.82 -11.73 -24.02
C TYR A 25 -23.78 -10.71 -24.61
N ASN A 26 -23.22 -9.58 -25.06
CA ASN A 26 -23.98 -8.59 -25.80
C ASN A 26 -24.33 -9.15 -27.20
N PRO A 27 -25.62 -9.19 -27.57
CA PRO A 27 -26.07 -9.84 -28.80
C PRO A 27 -25.69 -9.08 -30.08
N VAL A 28 -25.31 -7.80 -29.97
CA VAL A 28 -24.92 -6.97 -31.13
C VAL A 28 -23.43 -7.06 -31.38
N THR A 29 -22.61 -6.97 -30.33
CA THR A 29 -21.14 -6.95 -30.43
C THR A 29 -20.51 -8.32 -30.23
N ASN A 30 -21.27 -9.31 -29.75
CA ASN A 30 -20.81 -10.62 -29.30
C ASN A 30 -19.69 -10.54 -28.23
N SER A 31 -19.57 -9.41 -27.51
CA SER A 31 -18.61 -9.24 -26.42
C SER A 31 -19.23 -9.62 -25.08
N ALA A 32 -18.45 -10.22 -24.19
CA ALA A 32 -18.89 -10.57 -22.85
C ALA A 32 -19.27 -9.30 -22.07
N TYR A 33 -20.42 -9.29 -21.39
CA TYR A 33 -20.82 -8.12 -20.60
C TYR A 33 -19.83 -7.80 -19.45
N ALA A 34 -19.14 -8.82 -18.92
CA ALA A 34 -18.06 -8.62 -17.96
C ALA A 34 -16.88 -7.82 -18.56
N GLU A 35 -16.65 -7.87 -19.87
CA GLU A 35 -15.65 -7.02 -20.54
C GLU A 35 -16.17 -5.60 -20.75
N GLN A 36 -17.48 -5.41 -20.89
CA GLN A 36 -18.07 -4.07 -21.03
C GLN A 36 -17.95 -3.25 -19.75
N VAL A 37 -17.77 -3.88 -18.58
CA VAL A 37 -17.43 -3.17 -17.33
C VAL A 37 -16.11 -2.43 -17.47
N ARG A 38 -15.12 -3.03 -18.13
CA ARG A 38 -13.84 -2.37 -18.45
C ARG A 38 -14.03 -1.23 -19.45
N GLU A 39 -14.81 -1.45 -20.50
CA GLU A 39 -15.09 -0.42 -21.52
C GLU A 39 -15.86 0.78 -20.95
N SER A 40 -16.71 0.54 -19.95
CA SER A 40 -17.49 1.54 -19.22
C SER A 40 -16.89 1.93 -17.87
N ALA A 41 -15.59 1.69 -17.66
CA ALA A 41 -14.93 1.84 -16.35
C ALA A 41 -15.13 3.23 -15.72
N VAL A 42 -15.19 4.29 -16.54
CA VAL A 42 -15.44 5.65 -16.06
C VAL A 42 -16.76 5.78 -15.30
N GLY A 43 -17.82 5.11 -15.78
CA GLY A 43 -19.13 5.12 -15.12
C GLY A 43 -19.10 4.36 -13.79
N TRP A 44 -18.50 3.18 -13.80
CA TRP A 44 -18.31 2.36 -12.59
C TRP A 44 -17.48 3.08 -11.54
N LEU A 45 -16.36 3.68 -11.92
CA LEU A 45 -15.50 4.42 -11.01
C LEU A 45 -16.21 5.62 -10.38
N LYS A 46 -17.00 6.36 -11.16
CA LYS A 46 -17.82 7.47 -10.64
C LYS A 46 -18.86 6.97 -9.64
N ALA A 47 -19.57 5.89 -9.96
CA ALA A 47 -20.56 5.30 -9.06
C ALA A 47 -19.90 4.78 -7.78
N TRP A 48 -18.75 4.12 -7.87
CA TRP A 48 -18.00 3.62 -6.73
C TRP A 48 -17.59 4.76 -5.79
N LYS A 49 -16.96 5.81 -6.33
CA LYS A 49 -16.54 6.98 -5.56
C LYS A 49 -17.71 7.71 -4.90
N LEU A 50 -18.85 7.79 -5.57
CA LEU A 50 -20.06 8.41 -5.02
C LEU A 50 -20.59 7.66 -3.79
N ASN A 51 -20.50 6.33 -3.79
CA ASN A 51 -21.07 5.49 -2.72
C ASN A 51 -20.08 5.20 -1.59
N PHE A 52 -18.79 5.03 -1.90
CA PHE A 52 -17.77 4.59 -0.93
C PHE A 52 -16.69 5.64 -0.66
N GLY A 53 -16.62 6.69 -1.47
CA GLY A 53 -15.65 7.78 -1.34
C GLY A 53 -14.45 7.66 -2.28
N GLU A 54 -13.70 8.75 -2.41
CA GLU A 54 -12.54 8.87 -3.31
C GLU A 54 -11.38 7.92 -2.98
N ALA A 55 -11.28 7.49 -1.72
CA ALA A 55 -10.20 6.65 -1.20
C ALA A 55 -10.59 5.17 -1.10
N ALA A 56 -11.79 4.80 -1.53
CA ALA A 56 -12.28 3.44 -1.45
C ALA A 56 -11.68 2.55 -2.54
N VAL A 57 -11.20 1.37 -2.15
CA VAL A 57 -10.69 0.32 -3.04
C VAL A 57 -11.40 -1.00 -2.78
N ILE A 58 -11.38 -1.90 -3.77
CA ILE A 58 -11.90 -3.25 -3.60
C ILE A 58 -10.92 -4.07 -2.76
N ARG A 59 -11.41 -4.65 -1.66
CA ARG A 59 -10.65 -5.58 -0.83
C ARG A 59 -10.55 -6.94 -1.50
N THR A 60 -9.33 -7.40 -1.77
CA THR A 60 -9.04 -8.76 -2.24
C THR A 60 -8.53 -9.66 -1.12
N SER A 61 -7.92 -9.10 -0.07
CA SER A 61 -7.45 -9.86 1.10
C SER A 61 -7.45 -9.02 2.37
N ASP A 62 -7.80 -9.64 3.49
CA ASP A 62 -7.76 -9.04 4.81
C ASP A 62 -6.37 -8.71 5.32
N ARG A 63 -5.35 -9.48 4.90
CA ARG A 63 -3.94 -9.24 5.26
C ARG A 63 -3.43 -7.85 4.83
N TRP A 64 -4.11 -7.21 3.90
CA TRP A 64 -3.72 -5.92 3.31
C TRP A 64 -4.37 -4.72 3.97
N ASP A 65 -5.36 -4.90 4.84
CA ASP A 65 -6.15 -3.80 5.41
C ASP A 65 -5.27 -2.74 6.10
N ASN A 66 -4.28 -3.17 6.89
CA ASN A 66 -3.36 -2.27 7.58
C ASN A 66 -2.50 -1.47 6.60
N MET A 67 -1.95 -2.13 5.58
CA MET A 67 -1.11 -1.50 4.55
C MET A 67 -1.91 -0.48 3.74
N VAL A 68 -3.14 -0.84 3.32
CA VAL A 68 -4.03 0.06 2.58
C VAL A 68 -4.41 1.28 3.41
N THR A 69 -4.68 1.07 4.70
CA THR A 69 -4.95 2.16 5.65
C THR A 69 -3.75 3.08 5.79
N HIS A 70 -2.55 2.52 5.95
CA HIS A 70 -1.30 3.27 6.01
C HIS A 70 -1.05 4.09 4.74
N LEU A 71 -1.41 3.56 3.57
CA LEU A 71 -1.32 4.24 2.28
C LEU A 71 -2.44 5.28 2.05
N GLY A 72 -3.34 5.48 3.02
CA GLY A 72 -4.39 6.49 2.99
C GLY A 72 -5.66 6.08 2.22
N TYR A 73 -5.91 4.77 2.09
CA TYR A 73 -7.08 4.22 1.41
C TYR A 73 -7.98 3.43 2.39
N THR A 74 -9.20 3.14 1.94
CA THR A 74 -10.17 2.32 2.69
C THR A 74 -10.56 1.09 1.87
N SER A 75 -10.35 -0.11 2.41
CA SER A 75 -10.72 -1.37 1.78
C SER A 75 -12.20 -1.69 1.98
N HIS A 76 -12.93 -1.92 0.88
CA HIS A 76 -14.33 -2.37 0.91
C HIS A 76 -14.47 -3.77 0.31
N ARG A 77 -15.09 -4.68 1.07
CA ARG A 77 -15.39 -6.02 0.60
C ARG A 77 -16.67 -5.99 -0.25
N VAL A 78 -16.61 -6.62 -1.42
CA VAL A 78 -17.78 -6.99 -2.23
C VAL A 78 -17.90 -8.51 -2.27
N SER A 79 -19.03 -9.03 -2.75
CA SER A 79 -19.16 -10.47 -2.98
C SER A 79 -18.08 -10.97 -3.94
N TRP A 80 -17.56 -12.17 -3.70
CA TRP A 80 -16.54 -12.81 -4.56
C TRP A 80 -16.97 -12.85 -6.02
N ASN A 81 -18.25 -13.18 -6.27
CA ASN A 81 -18.85 -13.26 -7.61
C ASN A 81 -18.96 -11.90 -8.33
N VAL A 82 -18.69 -10.80 -7.63
CA VAL A 82 -18.70 -9.42 -8.13
C VAL A 82 -17.28 -8.87 -8.24
N GLN A 83 -16.41 -9.28 -7.31
CA GLN A 83 -15.06 -8.76 -7.14
C GLN A 83 -14.24 -8.83 -8.43
N GLU A 84 -14.21 -9.99 -9.10
CA GLU A 84 -13.40 -10.20 -10.30
C GLU A 84 -13.79 -9.23 -11.41
N THR A 85 -15.08 -9.11 -11.70
CA THR A 85 -15.56 -8.24 -12.78
C THR A 85 -15.43 -6.76 -12.43
N LEU A 86 -15.73 -6.34 -11.20
CA LEU A 86 -15.55 -4.94 -10.81
C LEU A 86 -14.08 -4.52 -10.76
N SER A 87 -13.16 -5.45 -10.45
CA SER A 87 -11.71 -5.15 -10.42
C SER A 87 -11.16 -4.71 -11.80
N LYS A 88 -11.88 -5.00 -12.88
CA LYS A 88 -11.55 -4.50 -14.23
C LYS A 88 -11.76 -3.00 -14.40
N ALA A 89 -12.53 -2.36 -13.51
CA ALA A 89 -12.85 -0.94 -13.55
C ALA A 89 -12.44 -0.17 -12.29
N ILE A 90 -12.39 -0.86 -11.14
CA ILE A 90 -12.13 -0.26 -9.83
C ILE A 90 -10.82 -0.82 -9.27
N THR A 91 -9.96 0.09 -8.80
CA THR A 91 -8.69 -0.25 -8.16
C THR A 91 -8.90 -1.13 -6.93
N THR A 92 -8.07 -2.17 -6.81
CA THR A 92 -8.04 -3.09 -5.67
C THR A 92 -6.97 -2.70 -4.65
N ASP A 93 -7.08 -3.22 -3.43
CA ASP A 93 -6.01 -3.16 -2.42
C ASP A 93 -4.67 -3.69 -2.96
N LYS A 94 -4.71 -4.80 -3.72
CA LYS A 94 -3.54 -5.39 -4.36
C LYS A 94 -2.89 -4.43 -5.36
N ASP A 95 -3.69 -3.74 -6.18
CA ASP A 95 -3.16 -2.76 -7.15
C ASP A 95 -2.45 -1.60 -6.44
N ILE A 96 -3.01 -1.13 -5.32
CA ILE A 96 -2.40 -0.07 -4.51
C ILE A 96 -1.06 -0.53 -3.93
N ILE A 97 -1.00 -1.75 -3.40
CA ILE A 97 0.22 -2.30 -2.82
C ILE A 97 1.29 -2.54 -3.88
N ASP A 98 0.93 -3.14 -5.00
CA ASP A 98 1.87 -3.40 -6.09
C ASP A 98 2.40 -2.08 -6.67
N ALA A 99 1.55 -1.05 -6.82
CA ALA A 99 1.96 0.29 -7.24
C ALA A 99 2.86 0.98 -6.22
N SER A 100 2.56 0.88 -4.93
CA SER A 100 3.41 1.40 -3.85
C SER A 100 4.79 0.75 -3.88
N ALA A 101 4.86 -0.56 -4.02
CA ALA A 101 6.11 -1.31 -4.08
C ALA A 101 6.95 -0.98 -5.33
N GLU A 102 6.31 -0.69 -6.47
CA GLU A 102 7.01 -0.19 -7.66
C GLU A 102 7.58 1.21 -7.43
N ARG A 103 6.78 2.15 -6.91
CA ARG A 103 7.25 3.52 -6.62
C ARG A 103 8.45 3.50 -5.68
N LEU A 104 8.35 2.79 -4.56
CA LEU A 104 9.41 2.77 -3.55
C LEU A 104 10.73 2.16 -4.04
N ARG A 105 10.73 1.40 -5.14
CA ARG A 105 11.96 0.93 -5.79
C ARG A 105 12.76 2.05 -6.46
N GLU A 106 12.13 3.19 -6.73
CA GLU A 106 12.78 4.37 -7.32
C GLU A 106 13.49 5.25 -6.28
N ALA A 107 13.58 4.81 -5.01
CA ALA A 107 14.30 5.55 -3.97
C ALA A 107 15.78 5.75 -4.35
N GLU A 108 16.22 7.01 -4.34
CA GLU A 108 17.58 7.38 -4.72
C GLU A 108 18.41 7.78 -3.49
N VAL A 109 19.58 7.17 -3.32
CA VAL A 109 20.51 7.53 -2.24
C VAL A 109 21.22 8.83 -2.57
N ILE A 110 21.17 9.78 -1.63
CA ILE A 110 21.91 11.03 -1.69
C ILE A 110 23.28 10.83 -1.01
N PRO A 111 24.39 11.06 -1.71
CA PRO A 111 25.72 10.98 -1.11
C PRO A 111 25.95 12.04 -0.03
N ASP A 112 26.71 11.69 1.02
CA ASP A 112 27.00 12.57 2.18
C ASP A 112 27.57 13.95 1.78
N ASN A 113 28.36 14.01 0.71
CA ASN A 113 28.97 15.27 0.23
C ASN A 113 27.97 16.23 -0.45
N GLN A 114 26.74 15.80 -0.70
CA GLN A 114 25.64 16.63 -1.21
C GLN A 114 24.71 17.12 -0.09
N LEU A 115 24.94 16.69 1.14
CA LEU A 115 24.14 17.10 2.29
C LEU A 115 24.66 18.41 2.87
N SER A 116 23.76 19.21 3.43
CA SER A 116 24.17 20.31 4.31
C SER A 116 24.83 19.76 5.57
N ALA A 117 25.71 20.56 6.21
CA ALA A 117 26.37 20.15 7.45
C ALA A 117 25.39 19.73 8.55
N LYS A 118 24.20 20.35 8.58
CA LYS A 118 23.13 20.03 9.52
C LYS A 118 22.48 18.68 9.22
N GLN A 119 22.13 18.43 7.96
CA GLN A 119 21.56 17.14 7.54
C GLN A 119 22.56 16.00 7.76
N LEU A 120 23.83 16.24 7.45
CA LEU A 120 24.90 15.27 7.71
C LEU A 120 25.01 14.94 9.21
N ALA A 121 25.01 15.95 10.08
CA ALA A 121 25.07 15.72 11.52
C ALA A 121 23.87 14.90 12.04
N HIS A 122 22.66 15.12 11.50
CA HIS A 122 21.49 14.30 11.85
C HIS A 122 21.57 12.89 11.26
N LEU A 123 22.10 12.71 10.06
CA LEU A 123 22.34 11.39 9.47
C LEU A 123 23.39 10.60 10.27
N GLU A 124 24.45 11.26 10.75
CA GLU A 124 25.44 10.66 11.64
C GLU A 124 24.82 10.25 12.98
N LEU A 125 23.90 11.07 13.53
CA LEU A 125 23.12 10.70 14.71
C LEU A 125 22.26 9.44 14.43
N ALA A 126 21.57 9.40 13.29
CA ALA A 126 20.78 8.23 12.88
C ALA A 126 21.63 6.96 12.82
N ARG A 127 22.78 7.03 12.12
CA ARG A 127 23.76 5.92 12.04
C ARG A 127 24.23 5.48 13.41
N ALA A 128 24.59 6.42 14.29
CA ALA A 128 25.05 6.13 15.63
C ALA A 128 23.97 5.48 16.52
N ILE A 129 22.70 5.87 16.37
CA ILE A 129 21.58 5.21 17.06
C ILE A 129 21.46 3.77 16.58
N VAL A 130 21.40 3.57 15.27
CA VAL A 130 21.26 2.23 14.66
C VAL A 130 22.41 1.32 15.07
N ASP A 131 23.65 1.79 14.99
CA ASP A 131 24.85 1.01 15.35
C ASP A 131 24.84 0.57 16.82
N LYS A 132 24.36 1.43 17.73
CA LYS A 132 24.31 1.13 19.16
C LYS A 132 23.10 0.27 19.52
N VAL A 133 21.95 0.50 18.90
CA VAL A 133 20.66 -0.07 19.34
C VAL A 133 20.36 -1.39 18.61
N ALA A 134 20.53 -1.47 17.29
CA ALA A 134 20.08 -2.61 16.49
C ALA A 134 20.72 -3.93 16.96
N LEU A 135 22.03 -3.91 17.19
CA LEU A 135 22.78 -5.09 17.65
C LEU A 135 22.36 -5.51 19.06
N LEU A 136 22.14 -4.56 19.97
CA LEU A 136 21.73 -4.84 21.35
C LEU A 136 20.33 -5.47 21.40
N MET A 137 19.40 -4.99 20.57
CA MET A 137 18.01 -5.46 20.59
C MET A 137 17.79 -6.78 19.86
N THR A 138 18.54 -7.03 18.78
CA THR A 138 18.18 -8.13 17.85
C THR A 138 19.32 -9.11 17.56
N GLY A 139 20.55 -8.79 17.94
CA GLY A 139 21.74 -9.52 17.49
C GLY A 139 22.01 -9.42 15.98
N ARG A 140 21.19 -8.66 15.24
CA ARG A 140 21.33 -8.39 13.80
C ARG A 140 21.74 -6.94 13.60
N LYS A 141 22.51 -6.70 12.55
CA LYS A 141 22.91 -5.35 12.15
C LYS A 141 22.01 -4.89 11.03
N VAL A 142 21.59 -3.63 11.10
CA VAL A 142 21.18 -2.90 9.90
C VAL A 142 22.43 -2.69 9.06
N ARG A 143 22.36 -2.97 7.76
CA ARG A 143 23.51 -2.94 6.88
C ARG A 143 24.02 -1.52 6.65
N ALA A 144 23.13 -0.56 6.45
CA ALA A 144 23.47 0.85 6.29
C ALA A 144 22.26 1.77 6.54
N VAL A 145 22.55 3.06 6.78
CA VAL A 145 21.56 4.14 6.89
C VAL A 145 21.94 5.25 5.90
N HIS A 146 20.99 5.59 5.01
CA HIS A 146 21.17 6.52 3.91
C HIS A 146 20.24 7.72 4.01
N ALA A 147 20.73 8.89 3.60
CA ALA A 147 19.86 9.98 3.16
C ALA A 147 19.35 9.67 1.75
N SER A 148 18.10 9.97 1.46
CA SER A 148 17.48 9.55 0.20
C SER A 148 16.39 10.49 -0.27
N ILE A 149 16.12 10.46 -1.58
CA ILE A 149 14.87 10.94 -2.15
C ILE A 149 13.94 9.73 -2.20
N ILE A 150 12.92 9.72 -1.34
CA ILE A 150 11.97 8.62 -1.29
C ILE A 150 10.67 9.07 -1.97
N PRO A 151 10.23 8.42 -3.04
CA PRO A 151 8.95 8.75 -3.65
C PRO A 151 7.81 8.46 -2.68
N PRO A 152 6.68 9.17 -2.81
CA PRO A 152 5.52 8.91 -1.97
C PRO A 152 4.98 7.50 -2.24
N ALA A 153 4.78 6.73 -1.17
CA ALA A 153 4.26 5.37 -1.23
C ALA A 153 2.86 5.31 -1.88
N SER A 154 2.10 6.40 -1.78
CA SER A 154 0.87 6.58 -2.53
C SER A 154 0.61 8.04 -2.89
N ASP A 155 -0.35 8.29 -3.76
CA ASP A 155 -0.76 9.67 -4.09
C ASP A 155 -1.33 10.45 -2.89
N ARG A 156 -1.55 9.76 -1.77
CA ARG A 156 -2.13 10.30 -0.54
C ARG A 156 -1.14 10.43 0.60
N VAL A 157 -0.02 9.70 0.55
CA VAL A 157 0.90 9.56 1.68
C VAL A 157 2.34 9.75 1.23
N ARG A 158 3.02 10.68 1.91
CA ARG A 158 4.46 10.88 1.77
C ARG A 158 5.22 9.86 2.61
N THR A 159 6.38 9.45 2.12
CA THR A 159 7.25 8.50 2.80
C THR A 159 8.32 9.27 3.58
N ALA A 160 8.31 9.15 4.91
CA ALA A 160 9.29 9.82 5.77
C ALA A 160 10.61 9.02 5.89
N GLY A 161 10.48 7.70 5.92
CA GLY A 161 11.59 6.75 5.93
C GLY A 161 11.12 5.43 5.32
N MET A 162 12.07 4.55 5.05
CA MET A 162 11.78 3.21 4.57
C MET A 162 12.89 2.24 5.00
N TYR A 163 12.49 1.11 5.56
CA TYR A 163 13.35 -0.04 5.77
C TYR A 163 13.19 -1.05 4.64
N SER A 164 14.29 -1.33 3.93
CA SER A 164 14.33 -2.38 2.90
C SER A 164 14.67 -3.72 3.53
N ARG A 165 13.70 -4.66 3.52
CA ARG A 165 13.96 -6.05 3.94
C ARG A 165 14.94 -6.79 3.03
N ALA A 166 15.02 -6.39 1.76
CA ALA A 166 15.88 -7.07 0.78
C ALA A 166 17.36 -6.71 0.96
N THR A 167 17.65 -5.45 1.28
CA THR A 167 19.03 -4.97 1.47
C THR A 167 19.41 -4.80 2.93
N GLU A 168 18.45 -4.90 3.86
CA GLU A 168 18.60 -4.62 5.29
C GLU A 168 19.11 -3.20 5.57
N GLU A 169 18.73 -2.25 4.71
CA GLU A 169 19.15 -0.85 4.76
C GLU A 169 17.97 0.06 5.13
N ILE A 170 18.29 1.17 5.80
CA ILE A 170 17.35 2.23 6.16
C ILE A 170 17.58 3.43 5.25
N PHE A 171 16.51 3.92 4.63
CA PHE A 171 16.48 5.13 3.81
C PHE A 171 15.69 6.20 4.56
N ILE A 172 16.23 7.41 4.67
CA ILE A 172 15.60 8.54 5.38
C ILE A 172 15.39 9.67 4.37
N ASP A 173 14.16 10.14 4.26
CA ASP A 173 13.85 11.30 3.41
C ASP A 173 14.61 12.54 3.88
N LEU A 174 15.11 13.33 2.93
CA LEU A 174 15.91 14.52 3.20
C LEU A 174 15.19 15.51 4.13
N GLY A 175 13.86 15.62 4.03
CA GLY A 175 13.05 16.49 4.89
C GLY A 175 13.08 16.08 6.36
N GLN A 176 13.26 14.79 6.67
CA GLN A 176 13.38 14.31 8.05
C GLN A 176 14.74 14.62 8.67
N LEU A 177 15.77 14.86 7.86
CA LEU A 177 17.10 15.27 8.30
C LEU A 177 17.19 16.77 8.61
N GLU A 178 16.10 17.53 8.49
CA GLU A 178 16.08 18.95 8.87
C GLU A 178 15.95 19.18 10.36
N ARG A 179 15.47 18.21 11.14
CA ARG A 179 15.30 18.37 12.59
C ARG A 179 15.66 17.06 13.28
N GLY A 180 16.56 17.13 14.26
CA GLY A 180 17.01 15.94 15.00
C GLY A 180 15.87 15.12 15.59
N ARG A 181 14.80 15.75 16.11
CA ARG A 181 13.62 15.03 16.58
C ARG A 181 12.95 14.19 15.49
N GLN A 182 12.75 14.77 14.30
CA GLN A 182 12.14 14.05 13.17
C GLN A 182 13.04 12.90 12.72
N THR A 183 14.34 13.14 12.64
CA THR A 183 15.32 12.08 12.33
C THR A 183 15.25 10.92 13.32
N VAL A 184 15.19 11.22 14.63
CA VAL A 184 15.07 10.20 15.68
C VAL A 184 13.76 9.45 15.56
N ASP A 185 12.64 10.15 15.40
CA ASP A 185 11.31 9.53 15.26
C ASP A 185 11.28 8.58 14.04
N THR A 186 11.84 9.01 12.90
CA THR A 186 11.98 8.17 11.70
C THR A 186 12.87 6.97 11.94
N VAL A 187 14.05 7.14 12.53
CA VAL A 187 14.98 6.03 12.76
C VAL A 187 14.41 4.98 13.70
N ILE A 188 13.71 5.41 14.76
CA ILE A 188 13.03 4.49 15.68
C ILE A 188 11.97 3.68 14.93
N HIS A 189 11.20 4.34 14.06
CA HIS A 189 10.22 3.68 13.21
C HIS A 189 10.85 2.63 12.29
N GLU A 190 11.88 2.99 11.53
CA GLU A 190 12.54 2.03 10.65
C GLU A 190 13.26 0.90 11.39
N LEU A 191 13.77 1.16 12.60
CA LEU A 191 14.30 0.13 13.49
C LEU A 191 13.20 -0.82 13.97
N ALA A 192 11.98 -0.34 14.23
CA ALA A 192 10.88 -1.21 14.59
C ALA A 192 10.54 -2.18 13.45
N HIS A 193 10.56 -1.74 12.18
CA HIS A 193 10.45 -2.64 11.03
C HIS A 193 11.59 -3.66 10.96
N HIS A 194 12.85 -3.22 11.12
CA HIS A 194 14.02 -4.12 11.13
C HIS A 194 13.93 -5.19 12.22
N THR A 195 13.56 -4.78 13.43
CA THR A 195 13.55 -5.65 14.60
C THR A 195 12.36 -6.60 14.63
N SER A 196 11.17 -6.14 14.24
CA SER A 196 9.93 -6.93 14.32
C SER A 196 9.73 -7.82 13.09
N GLY A 197 10.18 -7.36 11.91
CA GLY A 197 9.80 -7.92 10.62
C GLY A 197 8.31 -7.75 10.29
N ALA A 198 7.61 -6.88 11.02
CA ALA A 198 6.18 -6.63 10.91
C ALA A 198 5.90 -5.37 10.09
N GLU A 199 4.71 -5.30 9.50
CA GLU A 199 4.22 -4.10 8.82
C GLU A 199 3.63 -3.11 9.83
N ASP A 200 3.38 -1.90 9.33
CA ASP A 200 2.72 -0.88 10.11
C ASP A 200 1.36 -1.31 10.64
N LEU A 201 0.99 -0.76 11.81
CA LEU A 201 -0.24 -1.07 12.54
C LEU A 201 -0.38 -2.52 13.04
N GLU A 202 0.61 -3.39 12.82
CA GLU A 202 0.67 -4.69 13.50
C GLU A 202 1.13 -4.52 14.95
N GLU A 203 0.54 -5.30 15.87
CA GLU A 203 0.90 -5.26 17.29
C GLU A 203 2.40 -5.50 17.53
N ARG A 204 3.00 -6.40 16.74
CA ARG A 204 4.44 -6.67 16.79
C ARG A 204 5.27 -5.43 16.46
N HIS A 205 4.87 -4.68 15.44
CA HIS A 205 5.52 -3.42 15.08
C HIS A 205 5.37 -2.38 16.21
N SER A 206 4.14 -2.15 16.68
CA SER A 206 3.86 -1.20 17.76
C SER A 206 4.60 -1.53 19.06
N SER A 207 4.73 -2.81 19.40
CA SER A 207 5.47 -3.23 20.60
C SER A 207 6.95 -2.87 20.52
N HIS A 208 7.56 -2.98 19.33
CA HIS A 208 8.97 -2.69 19.11
C HIS A 208 9.26 -1.19 19.02
N MET A 209 8.27 -0.35 18.67
CA MET A 209 8.37 1.10 18.78
C MET A 209 8.59 1.59 20.22
N THR A 210 8.18 0.79 21.21
CA THR A 210 8.16 1.18 22.63
C THR A 210 9.17 0.44 23.51
N ARG A 211 10.02 -0.40 22.91
CA ARG A 211 11.05 -1.19 23.61
C ARG A 211 12.40 -0.50 23.59
#